data_AF-A0A5E7UB67-F1
#
_entry.id   AF-A0A5E7UB67-F1
#
_cell.length_a   1.000
_cell.length_b   1.000
_cell.length_c   1.000
_cell.angle_alpha   90.00
_cell.angle_beta   90.00
_cell.angle_gamma   90.00
#
_symmetry.space_group_name_H-M   'P 1'
#
loop_
_entity.id
_entity.type
_entity.pdbx_description
1 polymer ?
#
loop_
_entity_poly.entity_id
_entity_poly.type
_entity_poly.pdbx_seq_one_letter_code
_entity_poly.pdbx_strand_id
1 'polypeptide(L)'
;MNEGYFIGLNDKTTCGGKVLDGDTRVMMFGLAHAREGDRVTCGADGETYRIVGGISHMISHGKHVAGTLDSYSSELGGKGGEFAGEKIYEVQLP
;
A
#
# COMPACT_ATOMS: atom_id res chain seq x y z
N MET A 1 -7.01 18.02 10.60
CA MET A 1 -5.78 17.39 10.08
C MET A 1 -6.07 15.90 9.99
N ASN A 2 -5.82 15.27 8.85
CA ASN A 2 -5.93 13.81 8.74
C ASN A 2 -4.59 13.21 9.13
N GLU A 3 -4.62 12.22 10.02
CA GLU A 3 -3.43 11.45 10.38
C GLU A 3 -3.19 10.39 9.31
N GLY A 4 -1.95 10.31 8.83
CA GLY A 4 -1.51 9.35 7.83
C GLY A 4 -0.30 8.59 8.35
N TYR A 5 -0.22 7.32 7.99
CA TYR A 5 0.83 6.39 8.40
C TYR A 5 1.53 5.85 7.17
N PHE A 6 2.78 5.45 7.34
CA PHE A 6 3.50 4.74 6.29
C PHE A 6 3.10 3.27 6.25
N ILE A 7 3.08 2.69 5.05
CA ILE A 7 2.74 1.29 4.86
C ILE A 7 4.02 0.47 4.82
N GLY A 8 4.14 -0.46 5.75
CA GLY A 8 5.27 -1.37 5.93
C GLY A 8 5.04 -2.76 5.35
N LEU A 9 6.15 -3.47 5.15
CA LEU A 9 6.13 -4.90 4.87
C LEU A 9 5.39 -5.65 6.00
N ASN A 10 4.49 -6.58 5.62
CA ASN A 10 3.60 -7.33 6.50
C ASN A 10 2.46 -6.55 7.16
N ASP A 11 2.25 -5.27 6.82
CA ASP A 11 1.07 -4.55 7.29
C ASP A 11 -0.21 -5.22 6.78
N LYS A 12 -1.24 -5.21 7.63
CA LYS A 12 -2.54 -5.83 7.30
C LYS A 12 -3.32 -4.92 6.35
N THR A 13 -3.93 -5.54 5.35
CA THR A 13 -4.90 -4.86 4.48
C THR A 13 -6.29 -4.94 5.10
N THR A 14 -7.18 -3.98 4.78
CA THR A 14 -8.58 -3.95 5.23
C THR A 14 -9.36 -5.20 4.87
N CYS A 15 -9.11 -5.77 3.70
CA CYS A 15 -9.79 -6.99 3.28
C CYS A 15 -9.15 -8.28 3.86
N GLY A 16 -8.38 -8.18 4.95
CA GLY A 16 -7.88 -9.31 5.72
C GLY A 16 -6.59 -9.97 5.21
N GLY A 17 -5.98 -9.43 4.15
CA GLY A 17 -4.66 -9.84 3.66
C GLY A 17 -3.51 -9.02 4.26
N LYS A 18 -2.38 -8.96 3.53
CA LYS A 18 -1.17 -8.27 3.99
C LYS A 18 -0.29 -7.76 2.85
N VAL A 19 0.58 -6.81 3.18
CA VAL A 19 1.65 -6.34 2.30
C VAL A 19 2.73 -7.41 2.16
N LEU A 20 3.06 -7.76 0.91
CA LEU A 20 4.03 -8.80 0.59
C LEU A 20 5.42 -8.26 0.26
N ASP A 21 5.49 -7.05 -0.28
CA ASP A 21 6.73 -6.43 -0.72
C ASP A 21 7.02 -5.14 0.05
N GLY A 22 8.31 -4.90 0.30
CA GLY A 22 8.81 -3.63 0.83
C GLY A 22 10.23 -3.41 0.33
N ASP A 23 10.62 -2.15 0.15
CA ASP A 23 11.97 -1.81 -0.32
C ASP A 23 12.90 -1.54 0.87
N THR A 24 13.96 -2.35 0.98
CA THR A 24 14.99 -2.23 2.03
C THR A 24 15.85 -0.98 1.93
N ARG A 25 15.67 -0.16 0.89
CA ARG A 25 16.26 1.18 0.76
C ARG A 25 15.35 2.26 1.36
N VAL A 26 14.11 1.92 1.70
CA VAL A 26 13.19 2.73 2.51
C VAL A 26 12.95 2.02 3.83
N MET A 27 13.94 2.13 4.71
CA MET A 27 13.86 1.58 6.05
C MET A 27 13.44 2.71 7.00
N MET A 28 12.30 2.56 7.66
CA MET A 28 11.93 3.41 8.79
C MET A 28 11.69 2.50 9.99
N PHE A 29 12.26 2.84 11.13
CA PHE A 29 12.16 2.05 12.36
C PHE A 29 12.60 0.58 12.21
N GLY A 30 13.51 0.29 11.27
CA GLY A 30 13.98 -1.07 11.00
C GLY A 30 13.02 -1.92 10.15
N LEU A 31 11.95 -1.33 9.60
CA LEU A 31 11.00 -1.99 8.73
C LEU A 31 11.13 -1.49 7.28
N ALA A 32 11.14 -2.42 6.33
CA ALA A 32 11.09 -2.09 4.90
C ALA A 32 9.70 -1.58 4.55
N HIS A 33 9.64 -0.43 3.87
CA HIS A 33 8.37 0.20 3.51
C HIS A 33 7.95 -0.13 2.10
N ALA A 34 6.64 -0.27 1.93
CA ALA A 34 6.01 -0.50 0.65
C ALA A 34 6.00 0.78 -0.19
N ARG A 35 5.92 0.59 -1.50
CA ARG A 35 5.87 1.66 -2.49
C ARG A 35 4.85 1.35 -3.56
N GLU A 36 4.62 2.33 -4.42
CA GLU A 36 3.84 2.14 -5.62
C GLU A 36 4.32 0.93 -6.46
N GLY A 37 3.37 0.07 -6.78
CA GLY A 37 3.54 -1.18 -7.52
C GLY A 37 3.90 -2.40 -6.67
N ASP A 38 4.14 -2.25 -5.37
CA ASP A 38 4.43 -3.36 -4.46
C ASP A 38 3.17 -4.22 -4.22
N ARG A 39 3.36 -5.53 -4.02
CA ARG A 39 2.25 -6.49 -3.93
C ARG A 39 1.62 -6.52 -2.55
N VAL A 40 0.31 -6.71 -2.54
CA VAL A 40 -0.50 -6.95 -1.33
C VAL A 40 -1.46 -8.09 -1.60
N THR A 41 -1.82 -8.87 -0.59
CA THR A 41 -2.90 -9.87 -0.71
C THR A 41 -4.20 -9.32 -0.17
N CYS A 42 -5.30 -9.90 -0.63
CA CYS A 42 -6.59 -9.72 -0.01
C CYS A 42 -7.07 -11.03 0.60
N GLY A 43 -7.57 -10.98 1.84
CA GLY A 43 -8.01 -12.16 2.58
C GLY A 43 -9.43 -12.59 2.22
N ALA A 44 -10.22 -11.70 1.62
CA ALA A 44 -11.60 -11.96 1.22
C ALA A 44 -11.70 -12.88 -0.01
N ASP A 45 -10.83 -12.66 -1.01
CA ASP A 45 -10.79 -13.43 -2.27
C ASP A 45 -9.54 -14.32 -2.40
N GLY A 46 -8.49 -14.07 -1.61
CA GLY A 46 -7.21 -14.77 -1.69
C GLY A 46 -6.28 -14.28 -2.80
N GLU A 47 -6.64 -13.20 -3.50
CA GLU A 47 -5.93 -12.70 -4.67
C GLU A 47 -4.82 -11.71 -4.30
N THR A 48 -3.93 -11.44 -5.27
CA THR A 48 -2.82 -10.49 -5.13
C THR A 48 -3.05 -9.23 -5.95
N TYR A 49 -2.93 -8.09 -5.30
CA TYR A 49 -3.12 -6.76 -5.82
C TYR A 49 -1.82 -5.96 -5.78
N ARG A 50 -1.82 -4.76 -6.37
CA ARG A 50 -0.70 -3.82 -6.28
C ARG A 50 -1.11 -2.52 -5.65
N ILE A 51 -0.20 -1.93 -4.88
CA ILE A 51 -0.34 -0.57 -4.38
C ILE A 51 -0.24 0.40 -5.55
N VAL A 52 -1.16 1.35 -5.62
CA VAL A 52 -1.19 2.46 -6.57
C VAL A 52 -1.19 3.77 -5.79
N GLY A 53 -0.43 4.75 -6.27
CA GLY A 53 -0.23 6.00 -5.57
C GLY A 53 0.70 5.89 -4.36
N GLY A 54 0.86 7.00 -3.65
CA GLY A 54 1.78 7.15 -2.54
C GLY A 54 2.05 8.61 -2.24
N ILE A 55 2.84 8.85 -1.19
CA ILE A 55 3.10 10.18 -0.66
C ILE A 55 3.88 11.00 -1.69
N SER A 56 3.28 12.08 -2.18
CA SER A 56 3.78 12.89 -3.31
C SER A 56 5.20 13.43 -3.13
N HIS A 57 5.61 13.69 -1.89
CA HIS A 57 6.91 14.24 -1.54
C HIS A 57 7.91 13.21 -0.99
N MET A 58 7.53 11.92 -0.93
CA MET A 58 8.43 10.82 -0.57
C MET A 58 8.58 9.83 -1.72
N ILE A 59 9.67 9.98 -2.47
CA ILE A 59 9.99 9.16 -3.63
C ILE A 59 11.26 8.36 -3.33
N SER A 60 11.19 7.05 -3.51
CA SER A 60 12.34 6.15 -3.41
C SER A 60 12.56 5.44 -4.73
N HIS A 61 13.70 5.73 -5.36
CA HIS A 61 14.11 5.14 -6.63
C HIS A 61 13.04 5.24 -7.74
N GLY A 62 12.43 6.41 -7.86
CA GLY A 62 11.42 6.71 -8.88
C GLY A 62 10.02 6.17 -8.59
N LYS A 63 9.78 5.66 -7.38
CA LYS A 63 8.45 5.21 -6.92
C LYS A 63 8.03 5.93 -5.65
N HIS A 64 6.76 6.28 -5.53
CA HIS A 64 6.23 6.90 -4.32
C HIS A 64 6.19 5.89 -3.17
N VAL A 65 6.56 6.34 -1.97
CA VAL A 65 6.39 5.56 -0.73
C VAL A 65 4.91 5.47 -0.41
N ALA A 66 4.45 4.27 -0.08
CA ALA A 66 3.03 4.02 0.16
C ALA A 66 2.61 4.59 1.52
N GLY A 67 1.45 5.26 1.53
CA GLY A 67 0.93 5.92 2.72
C GLY A 67 -0.57 5.76 2.85
N THR A 68 -1.07 5.79 4.08
CA THR A 68 -2.49 5.55 4.39
C THR A 68 -3.44 6.69 4.03
N LEU A 69 -3.01 7.67 3.25
CA LEU A 69 -3.88 8.73 2.74
C LEU A 69 -3.80 8.85 1.23
N ASP A 70 -2.68 8.42 0.65
CA ASP A 70 -2.32 8.69 -0.75
C ASP A 70 -2.22 7.40 -1.59
N SER A 71 -2.40 6.21 -0.98
CA SER A 71 -2.31 4.92 -1.66
C SER A 71 -3.63 4.15 -1.67
N TYR A 72 -3.89 3.36 -2.72
CA TYR A 72 -5.00 2.39 -2.84
C TYR A 72 -4.51 1.11 -3.52
N SER A 73 -5.30 0.03 -3.59
CA SER A 73 -4.96 -1.15 -4.40
C SER A 73 -5.73 -1.19 -5.71
N SER A 74 -5.12 -1.78 -6.74
CA SER A 74 -5.79 -2.11 -8.00
C SER A 74 -5.55 -3.56 -8.41
N GLU A 75 -6.58 -4.19 -8.97
CA GLU A 75 -6.55 -5.53 -9.55
C GLU A 75 -5.59 -5.61 -10.76
N LEU A 76 -4.91 -6.76 -10.90
CA LEU A 76 -3.99 -7.03 -12.01
C LEU A 76 -4.77 -7.47 -13.26
N GLY A 77 -5.47 -6.54 -13.93
CA GLY A 77 -6.19 -6.82 -15.17
C GLY A 77 -7.14 -5.69 -15.59
N GLY A 78 -6.60 -4.59 -16.11
CA GLY A 78 -7.32 -3.33 -16.20
C GLY A 78 -8.55 -3.25 -17.13
N LYS A 79 -9.39 -2.23 -16.85
CA LYS A 79 -10.02 -1.37 -17.86
C LYS A 79 -10.02 0.07 -17.34
N GLY A 80 -9.64 1.01 -18.21
CA GLY A 80 -9.72 2.45 -17.90
C GLY A 80 -11.15 2.83 -17.54
N GLY A 81 -11.33 3.46 -16.38
CA GLY A 81 -12.62 3.89 -15.86
C GLY A 81 -12.54 3.98 -14.35
N GLU A 82 -12.63 5.20 -13.82
CA GLU A 82 -13.10 5.52 -12.47
C GLU A 82 -12.65 4.55 -11.36
N PHE A 83 -11.43 4.77 -10.86
CA PHE A 83 -10.83 3.96 -9.79
C PHE A 83 -11.69 4.05 -8.51
N ALA A 84 -12.60 3.11 -8.32
CA ALA A 84 -13.12 2.75 -7.01
C ALA A 84 -12.00 2.00 -6.25
N GLY A 85 -10.90 2.70 -5.96
CA GLY A 85 -9.85 2.17 -5.11
C GLY A 85 -10.44 1.96 -3.72
N GLU A 86 -10.61 0.71 -3.29
CA GLU A 86 -10.97 0.44 -1.91
C GLU A 86 -9.80 0.88 -1.03
N LYS A 87 -10.10 1.60 0.05
CA LYS A 87 -9.08 1.99 1.03
C LYS A 87 -8.52 0.71 1.63
N ILE A 88 -7.29 0.38 1.27
CA ILE A 88 -6.68 -0.91 1.63
C ILE A 88 -6.13 -0.99 3.05
N TYR A 89 -6.18 0.09 3.82
CA TYR A 89 -5.66 0.12 5.18
C TYR A 89 -6.70 0.73 6.14
N GLU A 90 -6.92 0.04 7.24
CA GLU A 90 -7.38 0.63 8.49
C GLU A 90 -6.22 0.50 9.44
N VAL A 91 -5.70 1.63 9.88
CA VAL A 91 -4.68 1.64 10.94
C VAL A 91 -5.42 1.25 12.22
N GLN A 92 -5.37 -0.03 12.55
CA GLN A 92 -5.74 -0.49 13.88
C GLN A 92 -4.62 -0.04 14.83
N LEU A 93 -4.72 1.19 15.32
CA LEU A 93 -3.94 1.61 16.49
C LEU A 93 -4.30 0.70 17.67
N PRO A 94 -3.35 0.37 18.56
CA PRO A 94 -3.68 -0.26 19.84
C PRO A 94 -4.61 0.60 20.70
#